data_AF-A0A924CMD5-F1
#
_entry.id   AF-A0A924CMD5-F1
#
_cell.length_a   1.000
_cell.length_b   1.000
_cell.length_c   1.000
_cell.angle_alpha   90.00
_cell.angle_beta   90.00
_cell.angle_gamma   90.00
#
_symmetry.space_group_name_H-M   'P 1'
#
loop_
_entity.id
_entity.type
_entity.pdbx_description
1 polymer ?
#
loop_
_entity_poly.entity_id
_entity_poly.type
_entity_poly.pdbx_seq_one_letter_code
_entity_poly.pdbx_strand_id
1 'polypeptide(L)'
;MQKDPSRPVTFDEASTIENGVSVKLVIEVVSTNWQDDYETKLTDYEALGIPEYWIIDDAGLGRVRYMGAPKQLTLTICTLVDGEYETSPFRGDEALTSSGSETIVSPMFPGLKLTAAQVLGSAN
;
A
#
# COMPACT_ATOMS: atom_id res chain seq x y z
N MET A 1 16.84 -14.85 -4.89
CA MET A 1 18.17 -14.55 -5.48
C MET A 1 18.81 -13.48 -4.62
N GLN A 2 20.02 -13.72 -4.10
CA GLN A 2 20.73 -12.74 -3.29
C GLN A 2 21.38 -11.72 -4.24
N LYS A 3 21.00 -10.44 -4.14
CA LYS A 3 21.58 -9.38 -4.99
C LYS A 3 23.05 -9.20 -4.59
N ASP A 4 23.95 -9.17 -5.58
CA ASP A 4 25.38 -8.91 -5.39
C ASP A 4 25.56 -7.45 -4.89
N PRO A 5 26.09 -7.24 -3.67
CA PRO A 5 26.21 -5.92 -3.07
C PRO A 5 27.29 -5.04 -3.74
N SER A 6 28.14 -5.62 -4.60
CA SER A 6 29.19 -4.88 -5.32
C SER A 6 28.72 -4.28 -6.64
N ARG A 7 27.53 -4.65 -7.12
CA ARG A 7 26.99 -4.16 -8.39
C ARG A 7 26.13 -2.91 -8.18
N PRO A 8 26.40 -1.80 -8.90
CA PRO A 8 25.52 -0.64 -8.85
C PRO A 8 24.13 -1.02 -9.38
N VAL A 9 23.10 -0.68 -8.61
CA VAL A 9 21.70 -0.86 -9.00
C VAL A 9 21.39 0.16 -10.10
N THR A 10 20.84 -0.30 -11.21
CA THR A 10 20.39 0.60 -12.28
C THR A 10 18.93 1.00 -12.06
N PHE A 11 18.50 2.12 -12.64
CA PHE A 11 17.11 2.58 -12.54
C PHE A 11 16.10 1.57 -13.10
N ASP A 12 16.53 0.69 -14.02
CA ASP A 12 15.69 -0.38 -14.57
C ASP A 12 15.43 -1.53 -13.57
N GLU A 13 16.10 -1.52 -12.41
CA GLU A 13 16.09 -2.61 -11.44
C GLU A 13 15.52 -2.23 -10.07
N ALA A 14 15.37 -0.93 -9.81
CA ALA A 14 14.78 -0.39 -8.60
C ALA A 14 14.25 1.03 -8.80
N SER A 15 13.12 1.32 -8.15
CA SER A 15 12.65 2.69 -7.97
C SER A 15 13.43 3.35 -6.84
N THR A 16 13.90 4.59 -7.04
CA THR A 16 14.69 5.35 -6.06
C THR A 16 13.92 6.59 -5.62
N ILE A 17 13.82 6.80 -4.31
CA ILE A 17 13.32 8.05 -3.70
C ILE A 17 14.47 8.67 -2.90
N GLU A 18 14.89 9.88 -3.25
CA GLU A 18 15.97 10.59 -2.56
C GLU A 18 15.46 11.57 -1.49
N ASN A 19 14.24 12.09 -1.67
CA ASN A 19 13.64 13.08 -0.77
C ASN A 19 12.18 12.69 -0.46
N GLY A 20 12.00 11.82 0.55
CA GLY A 20 10.70 11.30 0.95
C GLY A 20 9.70 12.38 1.36
N VAL A 21 10.15 13.43 2.03
CA VAL A 21 9.32 14.56 2.49
C VAL A 21 8.64 15.33 1.35
N SER A 22 9.14 15.21 0.12
CA SER A 22 8.50 15.79 -1.07
C SER A 22 7.36 14.92 -1.63
N VAL A 23 7.33 13.64 -1.27
CA VAL A 23 6.32 12.67 -1.71
C VAL A 23 5.15 12.71 -0.74
N LYS A 24 3.95 13.02 -1.24
CA LYS A 24 2.74 13.11 -0.40
C LYS A 24 2.02 11.77 -0.24
N LEU A 25 2.08 10.93 -1.26
CA LEU A 25 1.38 9.66 -1.30
C LEU A 25 2.18 8.70 -2.18
N VAL A 26 2.43 7.50 -1.66
CA VAL A 26 2.90 6.35 -2.45
C VAL A 26 1.75 5.36 -2.56
N ILE A 27 1.59 4.74 -3.72
CA ILE A 27 0.60 3.68 -3.93
C ILE A 27 1.34 2.52 -4.56
N GLU A 28 1.28 1.35 -3.92
CA GLU A 28 1.86 0.12 -4.47
C GLU A 28 0.82 -0.96 -4.70
N VAL A 29 0.86 -1.50 -5.91
CA VAL A 29 0.05 -2.65 -6.32
C VAL A 29 0.89 -3.90 -6.14
N VAL A 30 0.46 -4.74 -5.20
CA VAL A 30 1.20 -5.92 -4.76
C VAL A 30 1.33 -6.91 -5.90
N SER A 31 2.55 -7.36 -6.12
CA SER A 31 2.88 -8.39 -7.10
C SER A 31 3.34 -9.68 -6.40
N THR A 32 3.98 -10.58 -7.14
CA THR A 32 4.50 -11.84 -6.59
C THR A 32 5.52 -11.65 -5.47
N ASN A 33 6.16 -10.48 -5.36
CA ASN A 33 7.13 -10.13 -4.33
C ASN A 33 6.50 -9.37 -3.14
N TRP A 34 5.32 -9.80 -2.71
CA TRP A 34 4.49 -9.14 -1.68
C TRP A 34 5.17 -8.91 -0.32
N GLN A 35 6.25 -9.64 0.01
CA GLN A 35 6.99 -9.43 1.26
C GLN A 35 7.59 -8.03 1.31
N ASP A 36 8.10 -7.54 0.17
CA ASP A 36 8.75 -6.23 0.12
C ASP A 36 7.74 -5.11 0.38
N ASP A 37 6.52 -5.21 -0.16
CA ASP A 37 5.49 -4.18 0.01
C ASP A 37 4.95 -4.13 1.46
N TYR A 38 4.76 -5.29 2.08
CA TYR A 38 4.19 -5.39 3.44
C TYR A 38 5.22 -5.34 4.58
N GLU A 39 6.52 -5.38 4.29
CA GLU A 39 7.58 -5.40 5.31
C GLU A 39 8.66 -4.34 5.02
N THR A 40 9.42 -4.50 3.94
CA THR A 40 10.60 -3.67 3.64
C THR A 40 10.23 -2.22 3.32
N LYS A 41 9.37 -2.02 2.31
CA LYS A 41 8.97 -0.69 1.84
C LYS A 41 8.21 0.11 2.91
N LEU A 42 7.40 -0.56 3.71
CA LEU A 42 6.70 0.08 4.82
C LEU A 42 7.71 0.74 5.76
N THR A 43 8.73 0.01 6.19
CA THR A 43 9.80 0.51 7.07
C THR A 43 10.60 1.64 6.40
N ASP A 44 10.95 1.47 5.12
CA ASP A 44 11.73 2.48 4.39
C ASP A 44 10.94 3.79 4.22
N TYR A 45 9.64 3.72 3.93
CA TYR A 45 8.79 4.90 3.74
C TYR A 45 8.47 5.64 5.04
N GLU A 46 8.36 4.93 6.17
CA GLU A 46 8.33 5.55 7.51
C GLU A 46 9.60 6.36 7.77
N ALA A 47 10.77 5.73 7.56
CA ALA A 47 12.06 6.39 7.77
C ALA A 47 12.27 7.59 6.85
N LEU A 48 11.70 7.55 5.64
CA LEU A 48 11.70 8.66 4.68
C LEU A 48 10.67 9.76 5.00
N GLY A 49 9.79 9.55 5.99
CA GLY A 49 8.81 10.53 6.43
C GLY A 49 7.67 10.76 5.43
N ILE A 50 7.33 9.74 4.63
CA ILE A 50 6.24 9.84 3.65
C ILE A 50 4.91 9.78 4.41
N PRO A 51 4.03 10.79 4.29
CA PRO A 51 2.87 10.91 5.18
C PRO A 51 1.76 9.90 4.88
N GLU A 52 1.69 9.37 3.66
CA GLU A 52 0.62 8.44 3.25
C GLU A 52 1.17 7.36 2.31
N TYR A 53 0.84 6.10 2.58
CA TYR A 53 1.25 4.94 1.78
C TYR A 53 0.10 3.95 1.63
N TRP A 54 -0.24 3.58 0.40
CA TRP A 54 -1.32 2.63 0.10
C TRP A 54 -0.74 1.33 -0.46
N ILE A 55 -1.22 0.21 0.05
CA ILE A 55 -0.88 -1.13 -0.42
C ILE A 55 -2.15 -1.77 -0.99
N ILE A 56 -2.17 -2.07 -2.28
CA ILE A 56 -3.30 -2.66 -3.00
C ILE A 56 -2.95 -4.11 -3.33
N ASP A 57 -3.57 -5.07 -2.66
CA ASP A 57 -3.48 -6.50 -2.97
C ASP A 57 -4.81 -7.00 -3.55
N ASP A 58 -4.92 -6.94 -4.88
CA ASP A 58 -6.09 -7.33 -5.67
C ASP A 58 -6.07 -8.80 -6.12
N ALA A 59 -5.04 -9.56 -5.73
CA ALA A 59 -4.86 -10.95 -6.15
C ALA A 59 -4.81 -11.95 -5.00
N GLY A 60 -4.90 -11.52 -3.74
CA GLY A 60 -4.90 -12.46 -2.63
C GLY A 60 -3.50 -12.93 -2.20
N LEU A 61 -2.44 -12.19 -2.53
CA LEU A 61 -1.07 -12.71 -2.52
C LEU A 61 -0.43 -12.71 -1.12
N GLY A 62 -0.61 -11.64 -0.36
CA GLY A 62 -0.07 -11.43 0.97
C GLY A 62 -0.44 -12.49 2.02
N ARG A 63 0.17 -12.41 3.21
CA ARG A 63 -0.14 -13.33 4.32
C ARG A 63 -1.53 -13.07 4.90
N VAL A 64 -2.11 -14.13 5.48
CA VAL A 64 -3.39 -14.10 6.22
C VAL A 64 -3.47 -12.98 7.27
N ARG A 65 -2.35 -12.63 7.93
CA ARG A 65 -2.32 -11.54 8.92
C ARG A 65 -2.72 -10.17 8.34
N TYR A 66 -2.42 -9.94 7.06
CA TYR A 66 -2.78 -8.71 6.36
C TYR A 66 -4.17 -8.82 5.72
N MET A 67 -4.47 -9.99 5.15
CA MET A 67 -5.62 -10.20 4.26
C MET A 67 -6.85 -10.82 4.90
N GLY A 68 -6.75 -11.24 6.17
CA GLY A 68 -7.78 -12.04 6.82
C GLY A 68 -7.72 -13.53 6.46
N ALA A 69 -8.57 -14.31 7.14
CA ALA A 69 -8.79 -15.74 6.92
C ALA A 69 -10.28 -15.99 6.63
N PRO A 70 -10.68 -16.46 5.42
CA PRO A 70 -9.83 -16.73 4.25
C PRO A 70 -9.18 -15.45 3.70
N LYS A 71 -8.14 -15.61 2.88
CA LYS A 71 -7.48 -14.46 2.22
C LYS A 71 -8.47 -13.72 1.34
N GLN A 72 -8.50 -12.40 1.46
CA GLN A 72 -9.40 -11.51 0.71
C GLN A 72 -8.61 -10.37 0.07
N LEU A 73 -9.11 -9.86 -1.05
CA LEU A 73 -8.65 -8.61 -1.66
C LEU A 73 -8.52 -7.54 -0.57
N THR A 74 -7.40 -6.85 -0.51
CA THR A 74 -7.10 -5.92 0.59
C THR A 74 -6.48 -4.64 0.09
N LEU A 75 -7.08 -3.51 0.42
CA LEU A 75 -6.44 -2.20 0.35
C LEU A 75 -6.03 -1.83 1.78
N THR A 76 -4.74 -1.62 2.02
CA THR A 76 -4.26 -1.10 3.30
C THR A 76 -3.82 0.34 3.13
N ILE A 77 -4.42 1.24 3.91
CA ILE A 77 -4.01 2.64 3.98
C ILE A 77 -3.12 2.81 5.20
N CYS A 78 -1.91 3.30 4.99
CA CYS A 78 -0.93 3.62 6.02
C CYS A 78 -0.82 5.14 6.12
N THR A 79 -1.10 5.71 7.30
CA THR A 79 -0.96 7.15 7.58
C THR A 79 0.13 7.35 8.62
N LEU A 80 1.10 8.23 8.33
CA LEU A 80 2.23 8.46 9.24
C LEU A 80 1.77 9.33 10.42
N VAL A 81 1.84 8.80 11.62
CA VAL A 81 1.49 9.47 12.88
C VAL A 81 2.67 9.34 13.83
N ASP A 82 3.23 10.47 14.26
CA ASP A 82 4.37 10.52 15.20
C ASP A 82 5.58 9.65 14.80
N GLY A 83 5.77 9.43 13.49
CA GLY A 83 6.91 8.68 12.94
C GLY A 83 6.64 7.19 12.69
N GLU A 84 5.44 6.70 12.97
CA GLU A 84 5.02 5.31 12.71
C GLU A 84 3.74 5.29 11.85
N TYR A 85 3.61 4.30 10.97
CA TYR A 85 2.38 4.13 10.19
C TYR A 85 1.27 3.50 11.02
N GLU A 86 0.16 4.21 11.15
CA GLU A 86 -1.12 3.60 11.50
C GLU A 86 -1.75 2.98 10.25
N THR A 87 -2.16 1.71 10.34
CA THR A 87 -2.70 0.95 9.20
C THR A 87 -4.20 0.73 9.32
N SER A 88 -4.92 1.00 8.23
CA SER A 88 -6.37 0.80 8.11
C SER A 88 -6.66 -0.11 6.90
N PRO A 89 -6.88 -1.42 7.12
CA PRO A 89 -7.18 -2.36 6.04
C PRO A 89 -8.68 -2.37 5.68
N PHE A 90 -8.97 -2.28 4.38
CA PHE A 90 -10.26 -2.53 3.76
C PHE A 90 -10.22 -3.89 3.08
N ARG A 91 -11.09 -4.84 3.47
CA ARG A 91 -11.02 -6.25 3.03
C ARG A 91 -12.32 -6.72 2.38
N GLY A 92 -12.17 -7.49 1.30
CA GLY A 92 -13.19 -8.35 0.68
C GLY A 92 -14.59 -7.74 0.52
N ASP A 93 -15.63 -8.57 0.66
CA ASP A 93 -17.01 -8.22 0.32
C ASP A 93 -17.55 -7.02 1.12
N GLU A 94 -17.13 -6.83 2.38
CA GLU A 94 -17.52 -5.65 3.16
C GLU A 94 -17.05 -4.35 2.52
N ALA A 95 -15.79 -4.29 2.04
CA ALA A 95 -15.26 -3.15 1.31
C ALA A 95 -15.90 -2.95 -0.08
N LEU A 96 -16.46 -4.02 -0.65
CA LEU A 96 -17.10 -4.03 -1.99
C LEU A 96 -18.61 -3.80 -1.97
N THR A 97 -19.29 -3.97 -0.83
CA THR A 97 -20.74 -3.77 -0.74
C THR A 97 -21.13 -2.30 -0.64
N SER A 98 -22.30 -1.92 -1.16
CA SER A 98 -22.83 -0.56 -1.11
C SER A 98 -23.02 0.01 0.31
N SER A 99 -23.09 -0.87 1.32
CA SER A 99 -23.26 -0.49 2.73
C SER A 99 -21.93 -0.38 3.49
N GLY A 100 -20.83 -0.92 2.94
CA GLY A 100 -19.47 -0.85 3.51
C GLY A 100 -18.45 -0.17 2.57
N SER A 101 -18.91 0.39 1.44
CA SER A 101 -18.12 1.22 0.54
C SER A 101 -17.86 2.59 1.17
N GLU A 102 -17.05 2.60 2.21
CA GLU A 102 -16.58 3.82 2.83
C GLU A 102 -15.69 4.59 1.84
N THR A 103 -15.88 5.91 1.81
CA THR A 103 -14.99 6.78 1.07
C THR A 103 -13.64 6.79 1.77
N ILE A 104 -12.59 6.53 1.01
CA ILE A 104 -11.22 6.62 1.47
C ILE A 104 -10.96 8.07 1.91
N VAL A 105 -10.51 8.23 3.15
CA VAL A 105 -10.10 9.52 3.69
C VAL A 105 -8.59 9.63 3.56
N SER A 106 -8.15 10.43 2.58
CA SER A 106 -6.74 10.81 2.44
C SER A 106 -6.51 12.16 3.14
N PRO A 107 -5.65 12.23 4.18
CA PRO A 107 -5.25 13.50 4.79
C PRO A 107 -4.55 14.43 3.79
N MET A 108 -3.80 13.86 2.83
CA MET A 108 -3.02 14.62 1.86
C MET A 108 -3.85 15.11 0.67
N PHE A 109 -4.96 14.43 0.39
CA PHE A 109 -5.91 14.78 -0.67
C PHE A 109 -7.36 14.73 -0.16
N PRO A 110 -7.81 15.71 0.67
CA PRO A 110 -9.16 15.69 1.25
C PRO A 110 -10.31 15.73 0.23
N GLY A 111 -10.02 16.15 -1.01
CA GLY A 111 -10.98 16.16 -2.12
C GLY A 111 -11.05 14.84 -2.90
N LEU A 112 -10.22 13.85 -2.55
CA LEU A 112 -10.20 12.56 -3.22
C LEU A 112 -11.46 11.77 -2.86
N LYS A 113 -12.25 11.44 -3.88
CA LYS A 113 -13.50 10.69 -3.74
C LYS A 113 -13.35 9.34 -4.39
N LEU A 114 -12.70 8.43 -3.67
CA LEU A 114 -12.54 7.03 -4.06
C LEU A 114 -13.08 6.14 -2.95
N THR A 115 -13.68 5.02 -3.29
CA THR A 115 -13.99 3.97 -2.33
C THR A 115 -13.01 2.82 -2.46
N ALA A 116 -12.84 2.04 -1.39
CA ALA A 116 -12.01 0.83 -1.45
C ALA A 116 -12.47 -0.12 -2.56
N ALA A 117 -13.79 -0.18 -2.83
CA ALA A 117 -14.33 -0.91 -3.96
C ALA A 117 -13.77 -0.41 -5.29
N GLN A 118 -13.79 0.89 -5.57
CA GLN A 118 -13.27 1.43 -6.83
C GLN A 118 -11.78 1.16 -7.02
N VAL A 119 -11.02 1.07 -5.92
CA VAL A 119 -9.58 0.77 -5.95
C VAL A 119 -9.31 -0.73 -6.11
N LEU A 120 -10.03 -1.59 -5.37
CA LEU A 120 -9.88 -3.04 -5.42
C LEU A 120 -10.61 -3.69 -6.62
N GLY A 121 -11.51 -2.95 -7.27
CA GLY A 121 -12.16 -3.37 -8.50
C GLY A 121 -13.24 -2.40 -9.02
N SER A 122 -13.02 -1.84 -10.21
CA SER A 122 -14.00 -1.73 -11.33
C SER A 122 -13.34 -0.98 -12.51
N ALA A 123 -13.40 -1.41 -13.78
CA ALA A 123 -14.53 -2.08 -14.44
C ALA A 123 -14.10 -2.96 -15.63
N ASN A 124 -14.44 -4.26 -15.56
CA ASN A 124 -15.33 -5.01 -16.46
C ASN A 124 -15.18 -6.53 -16.26
#